data_AF-A0A838PP65-F1
#
_entry.id   AF-A0A838PP65-F1
#
_cell.length_a   1.000
_cell.length_b   1.000
_cell.length_c   1.000
_cell.angle_alpha   90.00
_cell.angle_beta   90.00
_cell.angle_gamma   90.00
#
_symmetry.space_group_name_H-M   'P 1'
#
loop_
_entity.id
_entity.type
_entity.pdbx_description
1 polymer ?
#
loop_
_entity_poly.entity_id
_entity_poly.type
_entity_poly.pdbx_seq_one_letter_code
_entity_poly.pdbx_strand_id
1 'polypeptide(L)'
;MPALTLGPLLRYVGETCAVFWVETDGPCEVTVRVEDEDVRAEHTFHVEGHHYGLVQVKDLECGAYHHYEVLLDGEKVWPEPDSGFPPSRFRTYPKAKPLEIAFGSCRVAVPNEEPYTLKKDDDDRGRELDALRAMAFRMRDQSPEDWPDILLLLGDQVYADEVSPRTLEFVKTRRDVDEEPGPLALDFEEYTHL
;
A
#
# COMPACT_ATOMS: atom_id res chain seq x y z
N MET A 1 19.14 10.76 4.75
CA MET A 1 18.24 10.80 3.59
C MET A 1 16.95 10.15 4.05
N PRO A 2 15.79 10.76 3.79
CA PRO A 2 14.50 10.18 4.14
C PRO A 2 14.34 8.82 3.47
N ALA A 3 13.74 7.86 4.18
CA ALA A 3 13.38 6.55 3.68
C ALA A 3 11.87 6.47 3.44
N LEU A 4 11.48 5.65 2.48
CA LEU A 4 10.08 5.29 2.24
C LEU A 4 9.64 4.27 3.30
N THR A 5 8.70 4.65 4.17
CA THR A 5 8.15 3.78 5.22
C THR A 5 7.01 2.93 4.68
N LEU A 6 6.08 3.54 3.94
CA LEU A 6 4.92 2.86 3.37
C LEU A 6 4.52 3.44 2.01
N GLY A 7 4.05 2.55 1.14
CA GLY A 7 3.61 2.88 -0.22
C GLY A 7 4.70 2.65 -1.26
N PRO A 8 4.62 3.33 -2.42
CA PRO A 8 3.54 4.24 -2.81
C PRO A 8 2.21 3.53 -3.03
N LEU A 9 1.13 4.15 -2.58
CA LEU A 9 -0.23 3.73 -2.87
C LEU A 9 -0.86 4.69 -3.89
N LEU A 10 -1.21 4.16 -5.06
CA LEU A 10 -1.97 4.89 -6.05
C LEU A 10 -3.44 4.99 -5.59
N ARG A 11 -3.81 6.16 -5.05
CA ARG A 11 -5.10 6.41 -4.41
C ARG A 11 -6.22 6.69 -5.39
N TYR A 12 -5.89 7.31 -6.52
CA TYR A 12 -6.86 7.71 -7.52
C TYR A 12 -6.19 7.77 -8.89
N VAL A 13 -6.94 7.33 -9.91
CA VAL A 13 -6.61 7.55 -11.32
C VAL A 13 -7.87 8.03 -12.02
N GLY A 14 -7.77 9.20 -12.64
CA GLY A 14 -8.81 9.79 -13.46
C GLY A 14 -8.49 9.69 -14.95
N GLU A 15 -9.08 10.60 -15.72
CA GLU A 15 -8.83 10.65 -17.16
C GLU A 15 -7.46 11.25 -17.49
N THR A 16 -7.05 12.30 -16.77
CA THR A 16 -5.82 13.05 -17.02
C THR A 16 -4.97 13.29 -15.77
N CYS A 17 -5.29 12.60 -14.67
CA CYS A 17 -4.58 12.79 -13.41
C CYS A 17 -4.51 11.52 -12.58
N ALA A 18 -3.55 11.48 -11.67
CA ALA A 18 -3.35 10.41 -10.71
C ALA A 18 -2.89 10.99 -9.36
N VAL A 19 -3.24 10.32 -8.26
CA VAL A 19 -2.85 10.72 -6.91
C VAL A 19 -2.09 9.59 -6.23
N PHE A 20 -0.90 9.91 -5.74
CA PHE A 20 0.00 9.00 -5.06
C PHE A 20 0.07 9.38 -3.60
N TRP A 21 -0.02 8.38 -2.72
CA TRP A 21 0.15 8.53 -1.29
C TRP A 21 1.38 7.75 -0.83
N VAL A 22 2.18 8.34 0.06
CA VAL A 22 3.35 7.71 0.67
C VAL A 22 3.44 8.09 2.15
N GLU A 23 4.16 7.28 2.91
CA GLU A 23 4.68 7.62 4.23
C GLU A 23 6.20 7.57 4.22
N THR A 24 6.84 8.51 4.89
CA THR A 24 8.30 8.62 5.00
C THR A 24 8.74 8.67 6.47
N ASP A 25 9.99 8.32 6.74
CA ASP A 25 10.56 8.32 8.10
C ASP A 25 10.94 9.71 8.65
N GLY A 26 10.74 10.75 7.84
CA GLY A 26 11.07 12.13 8.16
C GLY A 26 10.52 13.11 7.12
N PRO A 27 10.60 14.42 7.40
CA PRO A 27 10.09 15.43 6.49
C PRO A 27 10.96 15.53 5.25
N CYS A 28 10.34 15.54 4.07
CA CYS A 28 11.06 15.62 2.79
C CYS A 28 10.19 16.18 1.66
N GLU A 29 10.80 16.37 0.49
CA GLU A 29 10.08 16.52 -0.77
C GLU A 29 9.83 15.13 -1.38
N VAL A 30 8.58 14.85 -1.73
CA VAL A 30 8.17 13.64 -2.45
C VAL A 30 7.96 14.00 -3.90
N THR A 31 8.75 13.40 -4.78
CA THR A 31 8.61 13.57 -6.23
C THR A 31 8.05 12.31 -6.86
N VAL A 32 6.98 12.45 -7.63
CA VAL A 32 6.50 11.41 -8.56
C VAL A 32 6.92 11.81 -9.96
N ARG A 33 7.68 10.93 -10.59
CA ARG A 33 8.06 11.04 -12.00
C ARG A 33 7.19 10.07 -12.79
N VAL A 34 6.45 10.58 -13.76
CA VAL A 34 5.69 9.79 -14.72
C VAL A 34 6.37 9.89 -16.08
N GLU A 35 6.78 8.74 -16.62
CA GLU A 35 7.67 8.67 -17.79
C GLU A 35 8.92 9.55 -17.60
N ASP A 36 9.51 10.09 -18.68
CA ASP A 36 10.72 10.94 -18.60
C ASP A 36 10.41 12.45 -18.53
N GLU A 37 9.13 12.86 -18.54
CA GLU A 37 8.74 14.26 -18.77
C GLU A 37 7.92 14.89 -17.64
N ASP A 38 7.01 14.15 -17.01
CA ASP A 38 6.09 14.70 -16.02
C ASP A 38 6.58 14.46 -14.59
N VAL A 39 7.13 15.51 -13.99
CA VAL A 39 7.64 15.50 -12.62
C VAL A 39 6.77 16.41 -11.75
N ARG A 40 6.13 15.84 -10.71
CA ARG A 40 5.43 16.60 -9.68
C ARG A 40 6.04 16.33 -8.32
N ALA A 41 6.20 17.39 -7.55
CA ALA A 41 6.79 17.34 -6.23
C ALA A 41 5.87 18.03 -5.22
N GLU A 42 5.73 17.43 -4.04
CA GLU A 42 5.02 18.01 -2.90
C GLU A 42 5.81 17.74 -1.62
N HIS A 43 5.74 18.64 -0.65
CA HIS A 43 6.33 18.38 0.67
C HIS A 43 5.44 17.47 1.50
N THR A 44 6.08 16.63 2.32
CA THR A 44 5.36 15.83 3.31
C THR A 44 4.64 16.73 4.32
N PHE A 45 3.45 16.32 4.74
CA PHE A 45 2.74 16.90 5.89
C PHE A 45 2.81 15.94 7.09
N HIS A 46 2.61 16.48 8.29
CA HIS A 46 2.83 15.75 9.54
C HIS A 46 1.52 15.47 10.27
N VAL A 47 1.33 14.24 10.72
CA VAL A 47 0.20 13.81 11.57
C VAL A 47 0.74 12.86 12.64
N GLU A 48 0.52 13.17 13.91
CA GLU A 48 0.82 12.31 15.06
C GLU A 48 2.25 11.69 15.07
N GLY A 49 3.27 12.39 14.59
CA GLY A 49 4.66 11.89 14.57
C GLY A 49 5.10 11.30 13.22
N HIS A 50 4.17 11.15 12.27
CA HIS A 50 4.41 10.53 10.97
C HIS A 50 4.39 11.57 9.84
N HIS A 51 5.12 11.28 8.76
CA HIS A 51 5.28 12.15 7.61
C HIS A 51 4.64 11.52 6.38
N TYR A 52 3.64 12.20 5.81
CA TYR A 52 2.87 11.69 4.67
C TYR A 52 3.01 12.60 3.45
N GLY A 53 3.12 11.99 2.27
CA GLY A 53 3.08 12.69 0.99
C GLY A 53 1.79 12.40 0.25
N LEU A 54 1.21 13.42 -0.40
CA LEU A 54 0.08 13.26 -1.32
C LEU A 54 0.38 14.04 -2.60
N VAL A 55 0.88 13.36 -3.63
CA VAL A 55 1.33 13.97 -4.88
C VAL A 55 0.28 13.76 -5.96
N GLN A 56 -0.23 14.86 -6.53
CA GLN A 56 -1.15 14.81 -7.67
C GLN A 56 -0.40 15.08 -8.98
N VAL A 57 -0.33 14.07 -9.85
CA VAL A 57 0.11 14.24 -11.24
C VAL A 57 -1.09 14.62 -12.11
N LYS A 58 -0.89 15.55 -13.02
CA LYS A 58 -1.92 16.13 -13.91
C LYS A 58 -1.38 16.13 -15.34
N ASP A 59 -2.27 16.46 -16.28
CA ASP A 59 -1.96 16.62 -17.71
C ASP A 59 -1.53 15.31 -18.39
N LEU A 60 -1.89 14.16 -17.80
CA LEU A 60 -1.60 12.83 -18.32
C LEU A 60 -2.41 12.53 -19.59
N GLU A 61 -1.81 11.80 -20.52
CA GLU A 61 -2.52 11.24 -21.67
C GLU A 61 -3.66 10.31 -21.21
N CYS A 62 -4.87 10.53 -21.73
CA CYS A 62 -6.06 9.73 -21.42
C CYS A 62 -5.99 8.32 -22.01
N GLY A 63 -6.52 7.33 -21.28
CA GLY A 63 -6.65 5.94 -21.77
C GLY A 63 -5.33 5.18 -21.94
N ALA A 64 -4.21 5.79 -21.57
CA ALA A 64 -2.84 5.30 -21.78
C ALA A 64 -2.27 4.68 -20.50
N TYR A 65 -1.29 3.78 -20.68
CA TYR A 65 -0.46 3.31 -19.57
C TYR A 65 0.65 4.31 -19.31
N HIS A 66 0.94 4.50 -18.03
CA HIS A 66 1.96 5.42 -17.51
C HIS A 66 2.84 4.67 -16.51
N HIS A 67 4.14 4.66 -16.72
CA HIS A 67 5.13 4.20 -15.75
C HIS A 67 5.43 5.31 -14.76
N TYR A 68 5.73 4.94 -13.52
CA TYR A 68 6.11 5.93 -12.52
C TYR A 68 7.23 5.46 -11.60
N GLU A 69 7.95 6.44 -11.09
CA GLU A 69 8.96 6.32 -10.05
C GLU A 69 8.64 7.28 -8.91
N VAL A 70 9.10 6.97 -7.70
CA VAL A 70 9.04 7.90 -6.57
C VAL A 70 10.45 8.18 -6.08
N LEU A 71 10.71 9.47 -5.86
CA LEU A 71 11.95 9.99 -5.32
C LEU A 71 11.67 10.77 -4.04
N LEU A 72 12.55 10.64 -3.06
CA LEU A 72 12.55 11.47 -1.84
C LEU A 72 13.80 12.34 -1.83
N ASP A 73 13.63 13.66 -1.75
CA ASP A 73 14.72 14.64 -1.87
C ASP A 73 15.64 14.38 -3.09
N GLY A 74 15.04 13.93 -4.20
CA GLY A 74 15.74 13.64 -5.46
C GLY A 74 16.33 12.24 -5.58
N GLU A 75 16.31 11.43 -4.52
CA GLU A 75 16.80 10.05 -4.53
C GLU A 75 15.68 9.06 -4.84
N LYS A 76 15.86 8.20 -5.84
CA LYS A 76 14.85 7.19 -6.20
C LYS A 76 14.71 6.14 -5.10
N VAL A 77 13.51 6.04 -4.54
CA VAL A 77 13.15 5.04 -3.51
C VAL A 77 12.17 3.99 -4.04
N TRP A 78 11.50 4.26 -5.16
CA TRP A 78 10.54 3.32 -5.76
C TRP A 78 10.60 3.32 -7.30
N PRO A 79 10.45 2.16 -7.96
CA PRO A 79 10.53 0.83 -7.38
C PRO A 79 11.90 0.56 -6.74
N GLU A 80 11.94 -0.34 -5.76
CA GLU A 80 13.20 -0.79 -5.17
C GLU A 80 14.15 -1.35 -6.25
N PRO A 81 15.46 -1.03 -6.21
CA PRO A 81 16.41 -1.44 -7.26
C PRO A 81 16.43 -2.94 -7.56
N ASP A 82 16.26 -3.78 -6.54
CA ASP A 82 16.33 -5.24 -6.62
C ASP A 82 14.94 -5.90 -6.67
N SER A 83 13.89 -5.14 -6.99
CA SER A 83 12.52 -5.66 -7.03
C SER A 83 12.37 -6.73 -8.11
N GLY A 84 11.85 -7.89 -7.72
CA GLY A 84 11.46 -8.96 -8.65
C GLY A 84 10.15 -8.71 -9.40
N PHE A 85 9.53 -7.53 -9.23
CA PHE A 85 8.29 -7.13 -9.90
C PHE A 85 8.58 -6.25 -11.12
N PRO A 86 7.68 -6.21 -12.12
CA PRO A 86 7.83 -5.31 -13.27
C PRO A 86 7.82 -3.82 -12.83
N PRO A 87 8.31 -2.90 -13.69
CA PRO A 87 8.21 -1.47 -13.45
C PRO A 87 6.77 -1.05 -13.10
N SER A 88 6.66 -0.21 -12.07
CA SER A 88 5.38 0.30 -11.57
C SER A 88 4.68 1.14 -12.63
N ARG A 89 3.38 0.90 -12.79
CA ARG A 89 2.57 1.53 -13.82
C ARG A 89 1.11 1.67 -13.39
N PHE A 90 0.38 2.52 -14.07
CA PHE A 90 -1.06 2.67 -13.96
C PHE A 90 -1.66 3.03 -15.32
N ARG A 91 -2.99 3.01 -15.44
CA ARG A 91 -3.68 3.34 -16.68
C ARG A 91 -4.75 4.39 -16.44
N THR A 92 -4.68 5.49 -17.18
CA THR A 92 -5.71 6.53 -17.17
C THR A 92 -6.99 6.07 -17.87
N TYR A 93 -8.11 6.71 -17.55
CA TYR A 93 -9.42 6.44 -18.16
C TYR A 93 -9.74 7.45 -19.29
N PRO A 94 -10.78 7.21 -20.11
CA PRO A 94 -11.52 5.96 -20.26
C PRO A 94 -10.69 4.90 -21.03
N LYS A 95 -10.98 3.63 -20.75
CA LYS A 95 -10.49 2.52 -21.59
C LYS A 95 -11.60 2.05 -22.53
N ALA A 96 -11.20 1.53 -23.69
CA ALA A 96 -12.14 1.01 -24.69
C ALA A 96 -12.80 -0.32 -24.28
N LYS A 97 -12.21 -1.06 -23.33
CA LYS A 97 -12.71 -2.36 -22.85
C LYS A 97 -13.62 -2.19 -21.62
N PRO A 98 -14.51 -3.15 -21.32
CA PRO A 98 -15.27 -3.15 -20.06
C PRO A 98 -14.36 -3.07 -18.84
N LEU A 99 -14.84 -2.39 -17.78
CA LEU A 99 -14.13 -2.24 -16.51
C LEU A 99 -14.01 -3.60 -15.79
N GLU A 100 -12.80 -3.94 -15.36
CA GLU A 100 -12.49 -5.12 -14.56
C GLU A 100 -12.15 -4.67 -13.14
N ILE A 101 -12.93 -5.15 -12.18
CA ILE A 101 -12.81 -4.77 -10.78
C ILE A 101 -12.44 -6.02 -9.99
N ALA A 102 -11.29 -5.96 -9.31
CA ALA A 102 -11.01 -6.85 -8.18
C ALA A 102 -11.60 -6.21 -6.93
N PHE A 103 -12.37 -6.95 -6.14
CA PHE A 103 -12.97 -6.40 -4.92
C PHE A 103 -12.85 -7.39 -3.76
N GLY A 104 -12.85 -6.86 -2.55
CA GLY A 104 -12.78 -7.65 -1.33
C GLY A 104 -12.92 -6.81 -0.07
N SER A 105 -13.06 -7.48 1.05
CA SER A 105 -13.13 -6.89 2.40
C SER A 105 -12.45 -7.83 3.39
N CYS A 106 -12.43 -7.45 4.65
CA CYS A 106 -12.12 -8.34 5.77
C CYS A 106 -10.74 -9.01 5.68
N ARG A 107 -9.74 -8.24 5.27
CA ARG A 107 -8.37 -8.73 5.16
C ARG A 107 -7.71 -8.65 6.53
N VAL A 108 -7.27 -9.78 7.06
CA VAL A 108 -6.43 -9.86 8.27
C VAL A 108 -4.97 -9.97 7.84
N ALA A 109 -4.15 -8.97 8.18
CA ALA A 109 -2.74 -8.93 7.82
C ALA A 109 -1.90 -9.73 8.85
N VAL A 110 -1.48 -10.93 8.47
CA VAL A 110 -0.59 -11.79 9.26
C VAL A 110 0.65 -12.20 8.46
N PRO A 111 1.70 -12.73 9.12
CA PRO A 111 2.87 -13.25 8.40
C PRO A 111 2.47 -14.26 7.31
N ASN A 112 3.19 -14.25 6.19
CA ASN A 112 2.93 -15.17 5.08
C ASN A 112 3.79 -16.43 5.17
N GLU A 113 3.81 -17.04 6.35
CA GLU A 113 4.54 -18.27 6.69
C GLU A 113 3.72 -19.14 7.64
N GLU A 114 4.06 -20.42 7.76
CA GLU A 114 3.41 -21.29 8.75
C GLU A 114 3.66 -20.78 10.18
N PRO A 115 2.66 -20.82 11.07
CA PRO A 115 1.36 -21.48 10.92
C PRO A 115 0.27 -20.60 10.30
N TYR A 116 0.52 -19.31 10.04
CA TYR A 116 -0.49 -18.36 9.56
C TYR A 116 -1.03 -18.69 8.18
N THR A 117 -0.24 -19.34 7.32
CA THR A 117 -0.69 -19.80 5.99
C THR A 117 -1.50 -21.10 6.04
N LEU A 118 -1.63 -21.74 7.21
CA LEU A 118 -2.50 -22.91 7.38
C LEU A 118 -3.97 -22.48 7.40
N LYS A 119 -4.86 -23.46 7.27
CA LYS A 119 -6.29 -23.25 7.50
C LYS A 119 -6.54 -23.04 8.97
N LYS A 120 -7.58 -22.27 9.28
CA LYS A 120 -8.04 -22.07 10.65
C LYS A 120 -8.46 -23.39 11.35
N ASP A 121 -8.91 -24.38 10.57
CA ASP A 121 -9.25 -25.72 11.08
C ASP A 121 -8.01 -26.54 11.50
N ASP A 122 -6.83 -26.20 10.97
CA ASP A 122 -5.56 -26.90 11.24
C ASP A 122 -4.75 -26.21 12.36
N ASP A 123 -4.84 -24.87 12.47
CA ASP A 123 -4.26 -24.07 13.56
C ASP A 123 -5.13 -22.81 13.77
N ASP A 124 -5.43 -22.44 15.03
CA ASP A 124 -6.28 -21.29 15.36
C ASP A 124 -5.75 -19.94 14.80
N ARG A 125 -4.44 -19.85 14.55
CA ARG A 125 -3.76 -18.68 13.95
C ARG A 125 -3.81 -18.68 12.42
N GLY A 126 -4.27 -19.77 11.81
CA GLY A 126 -4.38 -19.92 10.36
C GLY A 126 -5.31 -18.88 9.75
N ARG A 127 -4.87 -18.25 8.66
CA ARG A 127 -5.60 -17.27 7.84
C ARG A 127 -5.46 -17.55 6.34
N GLU A 128 -4.92 -18.73 5.99
CA GLU A 128 -4.63 -19.13 4.61
C GLU A 128 -3.70 -18.13 3.89
N LEU A 129 -3.60 -18.22 2.56
CA LEU A 129 -2.77 -17.32 1.77
C LEU A 129 -3.44 -15.95 1.61
N ASP A 130 -2.67 -14.88 1.82
CA ASP A 130 -3.13 -13.52 1.59
C ASP A 130 -3.53 -13.32 0.11
N ALA A 131 -4.79 -12.97 -0.12
CA ALA A 131 -5.36 -12.85 -1.46
C ALA A 131 -4.73 -11.70 -2.28
N LEU A 132 -4.34 -10.58 -1.64
CA LEU A 132 -3.66 -9.48 -2.32
C LEU A 132 -2.24 -9.86 -2.70
N ARG A 133 -1.54 -10.61 -1.84
CA ARG A 133 -0.23 -11.19 -2.14
C ARG A 133 -0.32 -12.17 -3.31
N ALA A 134 -1.26 -13.11 -3.27
CA ALA A 134 -1.49 -14.07 -4.36
C ALA A 134 -1.84 -13.34 -5.67
N MET A 135 -2.66 -12.30 -5.61
CA MET A 135 -2.99 -11.46 -6.77
C MET A 135 -1.74 -10.76 -7.32
N ALA A 136 -0.89 -10.18 -6.47
CA ALA A 136 0.34 -9.52 -6.89
C ALA A 136 1.29 -10.48 -7.62
N PHE A 137 1.49 -11.70 -7.08
CA PHE A 137 2.31 -12.72 -7.74
C PHE A 137 1.70 -13.19 -9.07
N ARG A 138 0.38 -13.36 -9.12
CA ARG A 138 -0.31 -13.69 -10.38
C ARG A 138 -0.12 -12.58 -11.41
N MET A 139 -0.31 -11.32 -11.02
CA MET A 139 -0.15 -10.15 -11.90
C MET A 139 1.28 -10.01 -12.43
N ARG A 140 2.29 -10.30 -11.59
CA ARG A 140 3.71 -10.28 -12.00
C ARG A 140 3.97 -11.14 -13.23
N ASP A 141 3.32 -12.30 -13.31
CA ASP A 141 3.53 -13.30 -14.36
C ASP A 141 2.47 -13.21 -15.48
N GLN A 142 1.63 -12.18 -15.48
CA GLN A 142 0.56 -11.92 -16.45
C GLN A 142 0.84 -10.68 -17.31
N SER A 143 0.16 -10.61 -18.46
CA SER A 143 0.15 -9.38 -19.26
C SER A 143 -0.56 -8.25 -18.50
N PRO A 144 -0.06 -7.00 -18.54
CA PRO A 144 -0.75 -5.84 -17.95
C PRO A 144 -2.15 -5.58 -18.50
N GLU A 145 -2.50 -6.13 -19.66
CA GLU A 145 -3.84 -6.07 -20.23
C GLU A 145 -4.85 -6.97 -19.51
N ASP A 146 -4.38 -7.94 -18.71
CA ASP A 146 -5.20 -8.87 -17.92
C ASP A 146 -5.26 -8.48 -16.44
N TRP A 147 -4.67 -7.33 -16.07
CA TRP A 147 -4.71 -6.82 -14.70
C TRP A 147 -6.07 -6.17 -14.42
N PRO A 148 -6.58 -6.25 -13.17
CA PRO A 148 -7.75 -5.47 -12.79
C PRO A 148 -7.45 -3.99 -12.91
N ASP A 149 -8.42 -3.18 -13.34
CA ASP A 149 -8.22 -1.73 -13.42
C ASP A 149 -8.39 -1.06 -12.06
N ILE A 150 -9.26 -1.63 -11.21
CA ILE A 150 -9.57 -1.12 -9.88
C ILE A 150 -9.51 -2.24 -8.86
N LEU A 151 -8.83 -1.99 -7.75
CA LEU A 151 -8.99 -2.73 -6.51
C LEU A 151 -9.97 -1.98 -5.59
N LEU A 152 -11.16 -2.54 -5.39
CA LEU A 152 -12.18 -1.99 -4.52
C LEU A 152 -12.18 -2.70 -3.16
N LEU A 153 -11.74 -1.98 -2.13
CA LEU A 153 -11.72 -2.45 -0.75
C LEU A 153 -12.98 -1.97 -0.02
N LEU A 154 -13.83 -2.90 0.39
CA LEU A 154 -15.21 -2.64 0.85
C LEU A 154 -15.36 -2.43 2.36
N GLY A 155 -14.26 -2.22 3.09
CA GLY A 155 -14.26 -2.12 4.55
C GLY A 155 -13.54 -3.28 5.25
N ASP A 156 -13.24 -3.09 6.53
CA ASP A 156 -12.46 -4.02 7.37
C ASP A 156 -11.07 -4.33 6.78
N GLN A 157 -10.33 -3.27 6.43
CA GLN A 157 -8.94 -3.36 5.98
C GLN A 157 -7.96 -3.48 7.15
N VAL A 158 -8.39 -3.05 8.34
CA VAL A 158 -7.62 -3.07 9.58
C VAL A 158 -8.53 -3.55 10.70
N TYR A 159 -7.98 -4.33 11.62
CA TYR A 159 -8.68 -4.90 12.76
C TYR A 159 -7.94 -4.50 14.04
N ALA A 160 -8.60 -3.74 14.90
CA ALA A 160 -8.00 -3.31 16.16
C ALA A 160 -7.85 -4.48 17.14
N ASP A 161 -8.72 -5.47 17.04
CA ASP A 161 -8.86 -6.63 17.93
C ASP A 161 -8.11 -7.88 17.44
N GLU A 162 -7.84 -7.99 16.13
CA GLU A 162 -7.04 -9.05 15.52
C GLU A 162 -5.65 -8.55 15.11
N VAL A 163 -4.88 -8.06 16.08
CA VAL A 163 -3.53 -7.51 15.84
C VAL A 163 -2.53 -8.58 15.42
N SER A 164 -1.62 -8.23 14.50
CA SER A 164 -0.54 -9.14 14.10
C SER A 164 0.44 -9.39 15.27
N PRO A 165 1.22 -10.47 15.27
CA PRO A 165 2.22 -10.72 16.31
C PRO A 165 3.21 -9.57 16.49
N ARG A 166 3.64 -8.94 15.39
CA ARG A 166 4.56 -7.81 15.43
C ARG A 166 3.91 -6.59 16.08
N THR A 167 2.66 -6.32 15.74
CA THR A 167 1.87 -5.25 16.34
C THR A 167 1.68 -5.49 17.84
N LEU A 168 1.36 -6.73 18.22
CA LEU A 168 1.19 -7.11 19.62
C LEU A 168 2.47 -6.86 20.44
N GLU A 169 3.63 -7.26 19.91
CA GLU A 169 4.90 -7.00 20.57
C GLU A 169 5.18 -5.50 20.70
N PHE A 170 4.83 -4.69 19.69
CA PHE A 170 4.93 -3.24 19.77
C PHE A 170 4.03 -2.66 20.88
N VAL A 171 2.76 -3.04 20.91
CA VAL A 171 1.79 -2.58 21.93
C VAL A 171 2.27 -2.90 23.34
N LYS A 172 2.82 -4.11 23.57
CA LYS A 172 3.39 -4.52 24.87
C LYS A 172 4.55 -3.65 25.34
N THR A 173 5.27 -2.96 24.44
CA THR A 173 6.32 -2.01 24.85
C THR A 173 5.77 -0.70 25.39
N ARG A 174 4.51 -0.38 25.10
CA ARG A 174 3.86 0.89 25.45
C ARG A 174 2.98 0.78 26.68
N ARG A 175 2.34 -0.36 26.89
CA ARG A 175 1.37 -0.59 27.96
C ARG A 175 1.22 -2.07 28.31
N ASP A 176 0.67 -2.32 29.49
CA ASP A 176 0.27 -3.66 29.91
C ASP A 176 -0.95 -4.11 29.07
N VAL A 177 -0.90 -5.32 28.52
CA VAL A 177 -1.96 -5.91 27.69
C VAL A 177 -2.71 -7.03 28.42
N ASP A 178 -2.33 -7.33 29.67
CA ASP A 178 -3.07 -8.26 30.53
C ASP A 178 -4.24 -7.56 31.26
N GLU A 179 -4.23 -6.22 31.29
CA GLU A 179 -5.34 -5.38 31.78
C GLU A 179 -6.29 -4.95 30.64
N GLU A 180 -7.54 -4.58 30.97
CA GLU A 180 -8.48 -4.04 29.97
C GLU A 180 -7.91 -2.77 29.30
N PRO A 181 -8.06 -2.60 27.96
CA PRO A 181 -8.85 -3.42 27.03
C PRO A 181 -8.05 -4.57 26.37
N GLY A 182 -6.90 -4.95 26.89
CA GLY A 182 -6.09 -6.05 26.37
C GLY A 182 -5.27 -5.64 25.13
N PRO A 183 -5.11 -6.51 24.11
CA PRO A 183 -4.22 -6.26 22.98
C PRO A 183 -4.79 -5.34 21.89
N LEU A 184 -5.99 -4.78 22.11
CA LEU A 184 -6.68 -3.88 21.17
C LEU A 184 -5.81 -2.68 20.77
N ALA A 185 -5.68 -2.33 19.49
CA ALA A 185 -5.06 -1.06 19.10
C ALA A 185 -5.94 0.13 19.55
N LEU A 186 -5.36 1.10 20.26
CA LEU A 186 -6.10 2.18 20.93
C LEU A 186 -5.83 3.58 20.42
N ASP A 187 -4.64 3.84 19.90
CA ASP A 187 -4.22 5.17 19.48
C ASP A 187 -3.63 5.17 18.07
N PHE A 188 -3.44 6.36 17.51
CA PHE A 188 -2.95 6.53 16.15
C PHE A 188 -1.68 5.72 15.88
N GLU A 189 -0.72 5.79 16.79
CA GLU A 189 0.54 5.08 16.69
C GLU A 189 0.29 3.56 16.63
N GLU A 190 -0.47 2.97 17.56
CA GLU A 190 -0.77 1.54 17.54
C GLU A 190 -1.47 1.10 16.24
N TYR A 191 -2.34 1.93 15.67
CA TYR A 191 -2.98 1.68 14.37
C TYR A 191 -2.00 1.71 13.19
N THR A 192 -0.89 2.44 13.26
CA THR A 192 0.12 2.47 12.19
C THR A 192 0.95 1.19 12.09
N HIS A 193 0.89 0.32 13.11
CA HIS A 193 1.59 -0.96 13.14
C HIS A 193 0.69 -2.17 12.76
N LEU A 194 -0.56 -1.95 12.35
CA LEU A 194 -1.51 -3.01 11.96
C LEU A 194 -1.24 -3.65 10.59
#